data_AF-A0A452H9V4-F1
#
_entry.id   AF-A0A452H9V4-F1
#
_cell.length_a   1.000
_cell.length_b   1.000
_cell.length_c   1.000
_cell.angle_alpha   90.00
_cell.angle_beta   90.00
_cell.angle_gamma   90.00
#
_symmetry.space_group_name_H-M   'P 1'
#
loop_
_entity.id
_entity.type
_entity.pdbx_description
1 polymer ?
#
loop_
_entity_poly.entity_id
_entity_poly.type
_entity_poly.pdbx_seq_one_letter_code
_entity_poly.pdbx_strand_id
1 'polypeptide(L)'
;MFEAYINNLRRQLESLGSERLRLDGELKNMQDTVEDFRIRYEDEVNKRTAAENEFVVLKKDVDTAYMNKVELEAKVDALTDEMNFLRALYEAELSHFQSQISDTSVVLSMDNSRNLDLDGIIAEVKAQYEDIANRSRAEAESWYQTKYEELQLTAGRHGDDLRNTKIEISEMNRMIQRLHSEIDNVKKQCASLQTAIADAEQRGELALKDAQAKLAELEEALQKTKADMARQLREYQELMNVKLALDIEIATYRKLLEGEENSSYGTGGGLGLGVGLGNAAGLGYGIGGSSFSASSGRGLVGGFSAGGGSSSSMKIVSKTTSTKKSIRS
;
A
#
# COMPACT_ATOMS: atom_id res chain seq x y z
N MET A 1 -40.39 53.82 8.28
CA MET A 1 -40.76 52.42 7.95
C MET A 1 -39.63 51.67 7.25
N PHE A 2 -39.07 52.16 6.14
CA PHE A 2 -37.98 51.47 5.43
C PHE A 2 -36.67 51.33 6.22
N GLU A 3 -36.27 52.34 7.01
CA GLU A 3 -35.06 52.21 7.85
C GLU A 3 -35.17 51.11 8.92
N ALA A 4 -36.36 50.93 9.50
CA ALA A 4 -36.59 49.86 10.47
C ALA A 4 -36.47 48.47 9.82
N TYR A 5 -36.92 48.34 8.56
CA TYR A 5 -36.79 47.11 7.78
C TYR A 5 -35.32 46.85 7.36
N ILE A 6 -34.60 47.89 6.92
CA ILE A 6 -33.15 47.80 6.62
C ILE A 6 -32.35 47.40 7.87
N ASN A 7 -32.66 47.99 9.02
CA ASN A 7 -32.01 47.63 10.29
C ASN A 7 -32.35 46.21 10.74
N ASN A 8 -33.57 45.73 10.47
CA ASN A 8 -33.94 44.35 10.74
C ASN A 8 -33.15 43.37 9.84
N LEU A 9 -33.07 43.64 8.54
CA LEU A 9 -32.28 42.83 7.60
C LEU A 9 -30.78 42.83 7.94
N ARG A 10 -30.22 43.96 8.39
CA ARG A 10 -28.83 44.02 8.86
C ARG A 10 -28.60 43.15 10.10
N ARG A 11 -29.52 43.19 11.07
CA ARG A 11 -29.46 42.32 12.25
C ARG A 11 -29.57 40.84 11.90
N GLN A 12 -30.43 40.49 10.94
CA GLN A 12 -30.54 39.12 10.45
C GLN A 12 -29.24 38.66 9.75
N LEU A 13 -28.64 39.52 8.93
CA LEU A 13 -27.37 39.21 8.26
C LEU A 13 -26.23 39.05 9.27
N GLU A 14 -26.21 39.86 10.32
CA GLU A 14 -25.24 39.74 11.41
C GLU A 14 -25.46 38.47 12.26
N SER A 15 -26.71 38.09 12.55
CA SER A 15 -27.03 36.84 13.24
C SER A 15 -26.71 35.61 12.39
N LEU A 16 -26.99 35.64 11.08
CA LEU A 16 -26.59 34.60 10.14
C LEU A 16 -25.06 34.52 9.99
N GLY A 17 -24.38 35.68 10.03
CA GLY A 17 -22.92 35.74 10.01
C GLY A 17 -22.29 35.13 11.26
N SER A 18 -22.81 35.41 12.45
CA SER A 18 -22.33 34.83 13.70
C SER A 18 -22.63 33.33 13.79
N GLU A 19 -23.79 32.88 13.32
CA GLU A 19 -24.12 31.47 13.24
C GLU A 19 -23.22 30.72 12.24
N ARG A 20 -22.91 31.33 11.09
CA ARG A 20 -21.94 30.77 10.14
C ARG A 20 -20.57 30.59 10.78
N LEU A 21 -20.06 31.60 11.49
CA LEU A 21 -18.77 31.50 12.19
C LEU A 21 -18.78 30.44 13.29
N ARG A 22 -19.90 30.28 14.01
CA ARG A 22 -20.08 29.21 15.01
C ARG A 22 -20.02 27.84 14.34
N LEU A 23 -20.76 27.65 13.24
CA LEU A 23 -20.77 26.39 12.49
C LEU A 23 -19.41 26.08 11.86
N ASP A 24 -18.70 27.09 11.33
CA ASP A 24 -17.35 26.94 10.80
C ASP A 24 -16.38 26.49 11.92
N GLY A 25 -16.54 27.04 13.14
CA GLY A 25 -15.78 26.62 14.32
C GLY A 25 -16.09 25.19 14.77
N GLU A 26 -17.36 24.80 14.79
CA GLU A 26 -17.80 23.43 15.10
C GLU A 26 -17.31 22.41 14.05
N LEU A 27 -17.36 22.77 12.77
CA LEU A 27 -16.84 21.94 11.69
C LEU A 27 -15.33 21.73 11.82
N LYS A 28 -14.57 22.80 12.09
CA LYS A 28 -13.13 22.69 12.32
C LYS A 28 -12.82 21.82 13.54
N ASN A 29 -13.49 22.05 14.66
CA ASN A 29 -13.31 21.22 15.85
C ASN A 29 -13.61 19.75 15.58
N MET A 30 -14.68 19.45 14.83
CA MET A 30 -15.01 18.09 14.45
C MET A 30 -13.95 17.49 13.53
N GLN A 31 -13.45 18.26 12.56
CA GLN A 31 -12.37 17.84 11.67
C GLN A 31 -11.08 17.52 12.44
N ASP A 32 -10.69 18.37 13.39
CA ASP A 32 -9.53 18.15 14.26
C ASP A 32 -9.70 16.86 15.08
N THR A 33 -10.88 16.62 15.66
CA THR A 33 -11.12 15.36 16.40
C THR A 33 -11.08 14.12 15.50
N VAL A 34 -11.54 14.22 14.26
CA VAL A 34 -11.48 13.12 13.29
C VAL A 34 -10.04 12.83 12.92
N GLU A 35 -9.22 13.86 12.71
CA GLU A 35 -7.79 13.70 12.42
C GLU A 35 -7.05 13.10 13.62
N ASP A 36 -7.34 13.54 14.84
CA ASP A 36 -6.78 12.95 16.06
C ASP A 36 -7.13 11.47 16.23
N PHE A 37 -8.35 11.07 15.87
CA PHE A 37 -8.73 9.65 15.86
C PHE A 37 -8.01 8.90 14.75
N ARG A 38 -7.91 9.48 13.56
CA ARG A 38 -7.21 8.89 12.43
C ARG A 38 -5.75 8.60 12.78
N ILE A 39 -5.02 9.58 13.34
CA ILE A 39 -3.63 9.42 13.77
C ILE A 39 -3.52 8.31 14.82
N ARG A 40 -4.41 8.30 15.83
CA ARG A 40 -4.43 7.24 16.84
C ARG A 40 -4.70 5.85 16.26
N TYR A 41 -5.56 5.73 15.26
CA TYR A 41 -5.80 4.47 14.56
C TYR A 41 -4.58 4.02 13.76
N GLU A 42 -3.93 4.94 13.04
CA GLU A 42 -2.70 4.64 12.30
C GLU A 42 -1.58 4.18 13.26
N ASP A 43 -1.41 4.83 14.40
CA ASP A 43 -0.46 4.43 15.44
C ASP A 43 -0.78 3.05 16.03
N GLU A 44 -2.05 2.76 16.30
CA GLU A 44 -2.45 1.47 16.86
C GLU A 44 -2.27 0.33 15.84
N VAL A 45 -2.54 0.59 14.55
CA VAL A 45 -2.24 -0.35 13.47
C VAL A 45 -0.74 -0.60 13.36
N ASN A 46 0.09 0.44 13.48
CA ASN A 46 1.54 0.30 13.46
C ASN A 46 2.05 -0.50 14.65
N LYS A 47 1.57 -0.22 15.87
CA LYS A 47 1.91 -0.99 17.08
C LYS A 47 1.47 -2.45 16.97
N ARG A 48 0.26 -2.70 16.47
CA ARG A 48 -0.24 -4.05 16.23
C ARG A 48 0.65 -4.79 15.23
N THR A 49 1.02 -4.14 14.13
CA THR A 49 1.89 -4.74 13.10
C THR A 49 3.28 -5.04 13.66
N ALA A 50 3.84 -4.15 14.50
CA ALA A 50 5.10 -4.39 15.18
C ALA A 50 5.02 -5.59 16.15
N ALA A 51 3.96 -5.66 16.96
CA ALA A 51 3.74 -6.78 17.87
C ALA A 51 3.49 -8.11 17.14
N GLU A 52 2.76 -8.09 16.01
CA GLU A 52 2.57 -9.27 15.16
C GLU A 52 3.90 -9.73 14.55
N ASN A 53 4.75 -8.81 14.09
CA ASN A 53 6.09 -9.15 13.59
C ASN A 53 6.97 -9.76 14.69
N GLU A 54 6.99 -9.18 15.89
CA GLU A 54 7.72 -9.72 17.04
C GLU A 54 7.21 -11.12 17.42
N PHE A 55 5.89 -11.33 17.41
CA PHE A 55 5.29 -12.63 17.66
C PHE A 55 5.71 -13.67 16.62
N VAL A 56 5.80 -13.31 15.34
CA VAL A 56 6.27 -14.21 14.27
C VAL A 56 7.73 -14.61 14.49
N VAL A 57 8.59 -13.66 14.86
CA VAL A 57 10.00 -13.95 15.17
C VAL A 57 10.10 -14.86 16.39
N LEU A 58 9.40 -14.52 17.48
CA LEU A 58 9.39 -15.32 18.70
C LEU A 58 8.89 -16.75 18.44
N LYS A 59 7.87 -16.90 17.59
CA LYS A 59 7.38 -18.23 17.17
C LYS A 59 8.46 -19.03 16.45
N LYS A 60 9.18 -18.41 15.50
CA LYS A 60 10.30 -19.06 14.80
C LYS A 60 11.41 -19.46 15.76
N ASP A 61 11.72 -18.62 16.74
CA ASP A 61 12.75 -18.90 17.75
C ASP A 61 12.32 -20.05 18.67
N VAL A 62 11.04 -20.09 19.08
CA VAL A 62 10.47 -21.21 19.84
C VAL A 62 10.50 -22.50 19.04
N ASP A 63 10.12 -22.47 17.76
CA ASP A 63 10.18 -23.65 16.89
C ASP A 63 11.63 -24.14 16.74
N THR A 64 12.59 -23.23 16.57
CA THR A 64 14.02 -23.57 16.48
C THR A 64 14.54 -24.17 17.79
N ALA A 65 14.18 -23.58 18.93
CA ALA A 65 14.54 -24.09 20.25
C ALA A 65 13.91 -25.47 20.51
N TYR A 66 12.67 -25.69 20.05
CA TYR A 66 12.00 -26.98 20.15
C TYR A 66 12.69 -28.05 19.31
N MET A 67 13.08 -27.75 18.07
CA MET A 67 13.83 -28.68 17.22
C MET A 67 15.19 -29.04 17.86
N ASN A 68 15.92 -28.06 18.38
CA ASN A 68 17.18 -28.30 19.10
C ASN A 68 16.97 -29.15 20.35
N LYS A 69 15.90 -28.89 21.10
CA LYS A 69 15.54 -29.70 22.28
C LYS A 69 15.32 -31.15 21.89
N VAL A 70 14.51 -31.41 20.85
CA VAL A 70 14.21 -32.78 20.38
C VAL A 70 15.49 -33.48 19.89
N GLU A 71 16.38 -32.77 19.20
CA GLU A 71 17.68 -33.33 18.78
C GLU A 71 18.56 -33.69 19.98
N LEU A 72 18.61 -32.84 21.00
CA LEU A 72 19.36 -33.11 22.23
C LEU A 72 18.76 -34.27 23.03
N GLU A 73 17.43 -34.37 23.13
CA GLU A 73 16.74 -35.51 23.74
C GLU A 73 17.11 -36.81 23.01
N ALA A 74 17.09 -36.83 21.67
CA ALA A 74 17.51 -38.00 20.89
C ALA A 74 18.99 -38.38 21.12
N LYS A 75 19.89 -37.40 21.29
CA LYS A 75 21.30 -37.67 21.63
C LYS A 75 21.46 -38.23 23.04
N VAL A 76 20.69 -37.74 24.01
CA VAL A 76 20.69 -38.26 25.38
C VAL A 76 20.19 -39.69 25.40
N ASP A 77 19.12 -40.00 24.67
CA ASP A 77 18.59 -41.36 24.54
C ASP A 77 19.63 -42.30 23.91
N ALA A 78 20.26 -41.89 22.81
CA ALA A 78 21.30 -42.68 22.14
C ALA A 78 22.51 -42.96 23.06
N LEU A 79 22.97 -41.97 23.82
CA LEU A 79 24.06 -42.15 24.79
C LEU A 79 23.64 -43.04 25.98
N THR A 80 22.37 -42.97 26.38
CA THR A 80 21.82 -43.83 27.43
C THR A 80 21.77 -45.28 26.97
N ASP A 81 21.36 -45.53 25.73
CA ASP A 81 21.38 -46.86 25.11
C ASP A 81 22.80 -47.41 25.00
N GLU A 82 23.78 -46.58 24.60
CA GLU A 82 25.19 -46.97 24.56
C GLU A 82 25.73 -47.32 25.96
N MET A 83 25.41 -46.52 26.98
CA MET A 83 25.79 -46.81 28.36
C MET A 83 25.19 -48.14 28.84
N ASN A 84 23.92 -48.38 28.54
CA ASN A 84 23.24 -49.62 28.90
C ASN A 84 23.84 -50.83 28.18
N PHE A 85 24.17 -50.68 26.89
CA PHE A 85 24.87 -51.71 26.11
C PHE A 85 26.23 -52.05 26.72
N LEU A 86 27.05 -51.05 27.04
CA LEU A 86 28.37 -51.26 27.66
C LEU A 86 28.25 -51.93 29.04
N ARG A 87 27.27 -51.54 29.85
CA ARG A 87 27.00 -52.21 31.14
C ARG A 87 26.65 -53.69 30.96
N ALA A 88 25.74 -54.00 30.03
CA ALA A 88 25.36 -55.37 29.74
C ALA A 88 26.54 -56.20 29.20
N LEU A 89 27.39 -55.60 28.36
CA LEU A 89 28.61 -56.23 27.85
C LEU A 89 29.60 -56.54 28.97
N TYR A 90 29.91 -55.58 29.83
CA TYR A 90 30.83 -55.81 30.95
C TYR A 90 30.30 -56.83 31.96
N GLU A 91 28.98 -56.86 32.19
CA GLU A 91 28.38 -57.87 33.06
C GLU A 91 28.47 -59.27 32.46
N ALA A 92 28.28 -59.39 31.13
CA ALA A 92 28.49 -60.65 30.42
C ALA A 92 29.95 -61.11 30.48
N GLU A 93 30.92 -60.22 30.26
CA GLU A 93 32.35 -60.52 30.35
C GLU A 93 32.75 -60.96 31.77
N LEU A 94 32.28 -60.27 32.81
CA LEU A 94 32.52 -60.65 34.20
C LEU A 94 31.95 -62.04 34.52
N SER A 95 30.73 -62.33 34.05
CA SER A 95 30.12 -63.65 34.24
C SER A 95 30.93 -64.76 33.56
N HIS A 96 31.48 -64.48 32.37
CA HIS A 96 32.32 -65.42 31.63
C HIS A 96 33.63 -65.69 32.37
N PHE A 97 34.32 -64.64 32.83
CA PHE A 97 35.54 -64.79 33.62
C PHE A 97 35.28 -65.53 34.94
N GLN A 98 34.14 -65.29 35.59
CA GLN A 98 33.78 -65.99 36.82
C GLN A 98 33.55 -67.49 36.57
N SER A 99 32.90 -67.86 35.46
CA SER A 99 32.78 -69.27 35.03
C SER A 99 34.15 -69.90 34.77
N GLN A 100 35.02 -69.20 34.03
CA GLN A 100 36.36 -69.69 33.70
C GLN A 100 37.22 -69.94 34.95
N ILE A 101 37.10 -69.07 35.96
CA ILE A 101 37.79 -69.24 37.25
C ILE A 101 37.21 -70.44 38.02
N SER A 102 35.89 -70.64 38.04
CA SER A 102 35.28 -71.82 38.68
C SER A 102 35.63 -73.14 38.00
N ASP A 103 35.72 -73.14 36.66
CA ASP A 103 36.07 -74.34 35.89
C ASP A 103 37.53 -74.75 36.10
N THR A 104 38.40 -73.78 36.44
CA THR A 104 39.83 -74.03 36.70
C THR A 104 40.11 -74.49 38.14
N SER A 105 39.16 -74.37 39.08
CA SER A 105 39.37 -74.71 40.49
C SER A 105 39.14 -76.19 40.85
N VAL A 106 39.12 -77.10 39.87
CA VAL A 106 39.00 -78.54 40.11
C VAL A 106 40.40 -79.14 40.25
N VAL A 107 40.75 -79.50 41.49
CA VAL A 107 41.98 -80.21 41.83
C VAL A 107 42.00 -81.57 41.12
N LEU A 108 42.74 -81.66 40.02
CA LEU A 108 43.00 -82.90 39.28
C LEU A 108 44.21 -83.61 39.89
N SER A 109 43.95 -84.59 40.75
CA SER A 109 44.92 -85.65 41.04
C SER A 109 45.08 -86.53 39.81
N MET A 110 46.18 -86.32 39.06
CA MET A 110 46.53 -87.12 37.89
C MET A 110 46.91 -88.54 38.29
N ASP A 111 46.25 -89.53 37.69
CA ASP A 111 46.86 -90.84 37.47
C ASP A 111 47.52 -90.82 36.08
N ASN A 112 48.84 -90.59 36.10
CA ASN A 112 49.66 -90.37 34.93
C ASN A 112 50.24 -91.71 34.44
N SER A 113 49.42 -92.51 33.77
CA SER A 113 49.90 -93.68 33.03
C SER A 113 49.02 -93.97 31.80
N ARG A 114 49.00 -93.00 30.87
CA ARG A 114 48.64 -93.26 29.47
C ARG A 114 49.72 -92.69 28.58
N ASN A 115 50.36 -93.57 27.84
CA ASN A 115 51.18 -93.28 26.68
C ASN A 115 50.39 -92.35 25.74
N LEU A 116 50.69 -91.06 25.86
CA LEU A 116 50.18 -90.00 25.01
C LEU A 116 50.89 -90.09 23.66
N ASP A 117 50.11 -90.20 22.59
CA ASP A 117 50.60 -90.03 21.23
C ASP A 117 50.93 -88.55 21.02
N LEU A 118 52.15 -88.19 21.37
CA LEU A 118 52.67 -86.83 21.25
C LEU A 118 52.68 -86.38 19.78
N ASP A 119 52.84 -87.30 18.83
CA ASP A 119 52.85 -86.98 17.40
C ASP A 119 51.44 -86.61 16.90
N GLY A 120 50.40 -87.32 17.36
CA GLY A 120 49.00 -86.96 17.10
C GLY A 120 48.61 -85.58 17.64
N ILE A 121 49.02 -85.26 18.88
CA ILE A 121 48.75 -83.95 19.50
C ILE A 121 49.53 -82.83 18.79
N ILE A 122 50.78 -83.06 18.40
CA ILE A 122 51.58 -82.09 17.64
C ILE A 122 50.96 -81.84 16.26
N ALA A 123 50.44 -82.88 15.59
CA ALA A 123 49.74 -82.74 14.32
C ALA A 123 48.44 -81.94 14.45
N GLU A 124 47.66 -82.17 15.50
CA GLU A 124 46.42 -81.44 15.78
C GLU A 124 46.69 -79.97 16.13
N VAL A 125 47.71 -79.69 16.94
CA VAL A 125 48.12 -78.31 17.26
C VAL A 125 48.59 -77.59 15.99
N LYS A 126 49.36 -78.26 15.10
CA LYS A 126 49.76 -77.68 13.81
C LYS A 126 48.56 -77.38 12.92
N ALA A 127 47.59 -78.30 12.83
CA ALA A 127 46.36 -78.08 12.08
C ALA A 127 45.54 -76.90 12.63
N GLN A 128 45.44 -76.76 13.96
CA GLN A 128 44.77 -75.61 14.57
C GLN A 128 45.50 -74.28 14.28
N TYR A 129 46.83 -74.27 14.29
CA TYR A 129 47.60 -73.08 13.92
C TYR A 129 47.43 -72.72 12.44
N GLU A 130 47.39 -73.70 11.54
CA GLU A 130 47.08 -73.47 10.12
C GLU A 130 45.65 -72.94 9.94
N ASP A 131 44.66 -73.49 10.66
CA ASP A 131 43.28 -73.00 10.61
C ASP A 131 43.13 -71.58 11.15
N ILE A 132 43.82 -71.24 12.25
CA ILE A 132 43.82 -69.89 12.82
C ILE A 132 44.52 -68.91 11.86
N ALA A 133 45.64 -69.30 11.25
CA ALA A 133 46.33 -68.49 10.25
C ALA A 133 45.46 -68.27 9.00
N ASN A 134 44.75 -69.31 8.54
CA ASN A 134 43.84 -69.22 7.41
C ASN A 134 42.60 -68.36 7.73
N ARG A 135 42.00 -68.48 8.92
CA ARG A 135 40.92 -67.59 9.37
C ARG A 135 41.38 -66.14 9.46
N SER A 136 42.54 -65.89 10.07
CA SER A 136 43.09 -64.53 10.17
C SER A 136 43.35 -63.92 8.79
N ARG A 137 43.81 -64.73 7.83
CA ARG A 137 43.98 -64.30 6.44
C ARG A 137 42.64 -63.96 5.77
N ALA A 138 41.65 -64.84 5.89
CA ALA A 138 40.33 -64.64 5.29
C ALA A 138 39.60 -63.44 5.91
N GLU A 139 39.71 -63.24 7.22
CA GLU A 139 39.16 -62.09 7.93
C GLU A 139 39.84 -60.79 7.48
N ALA A 140 41.17 -60.79 7.33
CA ALA A 140 41.90 -59.64 6.80
C ALA A 140 41.49 -59.32 5.36
N GLU A 141 41.38 -60.33 4.49
CA GLU A 141 40.94 -60.16 3.10
C GLU A 141 39.50 -59.62 3.03
N SER A 142 38.57 -60.18 3.82
CA SER A 142 37.19 -59.67 3.93
C SER A 142 37.14 -58.25 4.48
N TRP A 143 37.98 -57.92 5.46
CA TRP A 143 38.06 -56.59 6.03
C TRP A 143 38.56 -55.57 5.01
N TYR A 144 39.62 -55.91 4.26
CA TYR A 144 40.13 -55.07 3.18
C TYR A 144 39.10 -54.89 2.06
N GLN A 145 38.38 -55.94 1.69
CA GLN A 145 37.36 -55.86 0.66
C GLN A 145 36.20 -54.95 1.09
N THR A 146 35.72 -55.10 2.33
CA THR A 146 34.68 -54.21 2.90
C THR A 146 35.15 -52.76 2.92
N LYS A 147 36.39 -52.49 3.34
CA LYS A 147 36.95 -51.14 3.36
C LYS A 147 37.12 -50.54 1.97
N TYR A 148 37.49 -51.36 1.00
CA TYR A 148 37.59 -50.92 -0.39
C TYR A 148 36.22 -50.56 -0.97
N GLU A 149 35.21 -51.39 -0.73
CA GLU A 149 33.83 -51.12 -1.14
C GLU A 149 33.26 -49.85 -0.49
N GLU A 150 33.53 -49.64 0.81
CA GLU A 150 33.13 -48.42 1.52
C GLU A 150 33.80 -47.16 0.94
N LEU A 151 35.10 -47.23 0.63
CA LEU A 151 35.82 -46.14 -0.04
C LEU A 151 35.29 -45.89 -1.46
N GLN A 152 34.92 -46.94 -2.19
CA GLN A 152 34.35 -46.81 -3.54
C GLN A 152 32.95 -46.18 -3.50
N LEU A 153 32.11 -46.60 -2.55
CA LEU A 153 30.77 -46.03 -2.33
C LEU A 153 30.84 -44.58 -1.90
N THR A 154 31.72 -44.25 -0.96
CA THR A 154 31.91 -42.86 -0.51
C THR A 154 32.45 -41.99 -1.65
N ALA A 155 33.44 -42.44 -2.41
CA ALA A 155 33.93 -41.71 -3.59
C ALA A 155 32.83 -41.50 -4.64
N GLY A 156 31.99 -42.51 -4.89
CA GLY A 156 30.83 -42.41 -5.78
C GLY A 156 29.82 -41.37 -5.30
N ARG A 157 29.46 -41.41 -4.00
CA ARG A 157 28.54 -40.45 -3.39
C ARG A 157 29.04 -39.01 -3.46
N HIS A 158 30.33 -38.77 -3.17
CA HIS A 158 30.91 -37.44 -3.32
C HIS A 158 30.90 -36.97 -4.78
N GLY A 159 31.09 -37.87 -5.74
CA GLY A 159 30.96 -37.57 -7.17
C GLY A 159 29.53 -37.19 -7.56
N ASP A 160 28.54 -37.93 -7.06
CA ASP A 160 27.12 -37.64 -7.30
C ASP A 160 26.68 -36.32 -6.64
N ASP A 161 27.12 -36.05 -5.41
CA ASP A 161 26.85 -34.81 -4.70
C ASP A 161 27.48 -33.60 -5.44
N LEU A 162 28.70 -33.74 -5.96
CA LEU A 162 29.34 -32.71 -6.77
C LEU A 162 28.57 -32.49 -8.10
N ARG A 163 28.02 -33.55 -8.69
CA ARG A 163 27.21 -33.45 -9.89
C ARG A 163 25.87 -32.78 -9.62
N ASN A 164 25.20 -33.11 -8.51
CA ASN A 164 23.95 -32.51 -8.09
C ASN A 164 24.13 -31.01 -7.80
N THR A 165 25.13 -30.64 -7.00
CA THR A 165 25.45 -29.23 -6.73
C THR A 165 25.78 -28.46 -8.01
N LYS A 166 26.48 -29.06 -8.98
CA LYS A 166 26.70 -28.46 -10.30
C LYS A 166 25.40 -28.21 -11.07
N ILE A 167 24.44 -29.14 -11.01
CA ILE A 167 23.12 -28.98 -11.62
C ILE A 167 22.36 -27.84 -10.94
N GLU A 168 22.30 -27.81 -9.61
CA GLU A 168 21.66 -26.75 -8.82
C GLU A 168 22.26 -25.38 -9.14
N ILE A 169 23.60 -25.27 -9.21
CA ILE A 169 24.28 -24.04 -9.62
C ILE A 169 23.84 -23.61 -11.03
N SER A 170 23.70 -24.55 -11.97
CA SER A 170 23.25 -24.24 -13.32
C SER A 170 21.78 -23.79 -13.38
N GLU A 171 20.93 -24.35 -12.52
CA GLU A 171 19.51 -23.97 -12.40
C GLU A 171 19.34 -22.61 -11.74
N MET A 172 20.08 -22.34 -10.66
CA MET A 172 20.14 -21.02 -10.03
C MET A 172 20.63 -19.97 -11.02
N ASN A 173 21.68 -20.26 -11.81
CA ASN A 173 22.13 -19.36 -12.87
C ASN A 173 21.02 -19.10 -13.92
N ARG A 174 20.27 -20.12 -14.33
CA ARG A 174 19.11 -19.93 -15.24
C ARG A 174 18.01 -19.09 -14.61
N MET A 175 17.77 -19.24 -13.31
CA MET A 175 16.79 -18.43 -12.58
C MET A 175 17.25 -16.96 -12.49
N ILE A 176 18.52 -16.72 -12.19
CA ILE A 176 19.12 -15.38 -12.17
C ILE A 176 18.95 -14.70 -13.53
N GLN A 177 19.24 -15.39 -14.64
CA GLN A 177 19.07 -14.83 -15.98
C GLN A 177 17.60 -14.51 -16.31
N ARG A 178 16.65 -15.36 -15.89
CA ARG A 178 15.22 -15.08 -16.01
C ARG A 178 14.82 -13.83 -15.22
N LEU A 179 15.22 -13.74 -13.96
CA LEU A 179 14.94 -12.58 -13.12
C LEU A 179 15.56 -11.28 -13.68
N HIS A 180 16.78 -11.34 -14.21
CA HIS A 180 17.37 -10.18 -14.91
C HIS A 180 16.53 -9.77 -16.12
N SER A 181 16.06 -10.72 -16.93
CA SER A 181 15.20 -10.40 -18.08
C SER A 181 13.84 -9.82 -17.66
N GLU A 182 13.26 -10.29 -16.54
CA GLU A 182 12.04 -9.72 -15.97
C GLU A 182 12.26 -8.30 -15.46
N ILE A 183 13.36 -8.05 -14.74
CA ILE A 183 13.75 -6.71 -14.29
C ILE A 183 13.90 -5.77 -15.48
N ASP A 184 14.57 -6.18 -16.54
CA ASP A 184 14.78 -5.35 -17.72
C ASP A 184 13.47 -5.10 -18.48
N ASN A 185 12.56 -6.08 -18.53
CA ASN A 185 11.23 -5.89 -19.09
C ASN A 185 10.40 -4.88 -18.28
N VAL A 186 10.40 -4.99 -16.95
CA VAL A 186 9.72 -4.04 -16.06
C VAL A 186 10.33 -2.65 -16.18
N LYS A 187 11.66 -2.53 -16.24
CA LYS A 187 12.33 -1.23 -16.47
C LYS A 187 11.89 -0.60 -17.79
N LYS A 188 11.79 -1.37 -18.87
CA LYS A 188 11.28 -0.89 -20.16
C LYS A 188 9.81 -0.45 -20.07
N GLN A 189 8.98 -1.20 -19.35
CA GLN A 189 7.57 -0.81 -19.12
C GLN A 189 7.48 0.49 -18.32
N CYS A 190 8.26 0.64 -17.24
CA CYS A 190 8.33 1.88 -16.46
C CYS A 190 8.77 3.06 -17.32
N ALA A 191 9.82 2.90 -18.13
CA ALA A 191 10.28 3.95 -19.04
C ALA A 191 9.20 4.34 -20.07
N SER A 192 8.52 3.34 -20.67
CA SER A 192 7.43 3.58 -21.61
C SER A 192 6.22 4.28 -20.97
N LEU A 193 5.91 3.96 -19.71
CA LEU A 193 4.84 4.63 -18.97
C LEU A 193 5.24 6.06 -18.60
N GLN A 194 6.49 6.29 -18.20
CA GLN A 194 7.01 7.63 -17.94
C GLN A 194 6.95 8.52 -19.19
N THR A 195 7.32 8.01 -20.37
CA THR A 195 7.18 8.76 -21.62
C THR A 195 5.71 9.02 -21.96
N ALA A 196 4.82 8.04 -21.76
CA ALA A 196 3.39 8.22 -22.00
C ALA A 196 2.75 9.25 -21.06
N ILE A 197 3.18 9.30 -19.80
CA ILE A 197 2.77 10.31 -18.82
C ILE A 197 3.26 11.69 -19.25
N ALA A 198 4.54 11.84 -19.59
CA ALA A 198 5.10 13.11 -20.05
C ALA A 198 4.37 13.64 -21.31
N ASP A 199 4.07 12.77 -22.27
CA ASP A 199 3.30 13.13 -23.47
C ASP A 199 1.86 13.54 -23.14
N ALA A 200 1.23 12.89 -22.16
CA ALA A 200 -0.12 13.23 -21.72
C ALA A 200 -0.14 14.57 -20.96
N GLU A 201 0.85 14.82 -20.10
CA GLU A 201 1.03 16.09 -19.39
C GLU A 201 1.26 17.23 -20.39
N GLN A 202 2.16 17.06 -21.37
CA GLN A 202 2.40 18.07 -22.41
C GLN A 202 1.15 18.37 -23.23
N ARG A 203 0.39 17.33 -23.64
CA ARG A 203 -0.88 17.51 -24.35
C ARG A 203 -1.92 18.24 -23.48
N GLY A 204 -1.99 17.90 -22.20
CA GLY A 204 -2.86 18.58 -21.24
C GLY A 204 -2.50 20.05 -21.04
N GLU A 205 -1.21 20.36 -20.93
CA GLU A 205 -0.71 21.74 -20.78
C GLU A 205 -1.03 22.58 -22.02
N LEU A 206 -0.85 22.02 -23.23
CA LEU A 206 -1.21 22.71 -24.47
C LEU A 206 -2.72 22.99 -24.56
N ALA A 207 -3.56 22.02 -24.18
CA ALA A 207 -5.01 22.21 -24.15
C ALA A 207 -5.43 23.28 -23.13
N LEU A 208 -4.78 23.34 -21.97
CA LEU A 208 -5.00 24.40 -20.98
C LEU A 208 -4.60 25.77 -21.51
N LYS A 209 -3.44 25.88 -22.17
CA LYS A 209 -2.99 27.14 -22.77
C LYS A 209 -3.96 27.64 -23.84
N ASP A 210 -4.47 26.76 -24.70
CA ASP A 210 -5.47 27.10 -25.71
C ASP A 210 -6.81 27.55 -25.08
N ALA A 211 -7.27 26.84 -24.05
CA ALA A 211 -8.48 27.23 -23.30
C ALA A 211 -8.31 28.59 -22.60
N GLN A 212 -7.15 28.85 -21.99
CA GLN A 212 -6.84 30.14 -21.37
C GLN A 212 -6.78 31.27 -22.39
N ALA A 213 -6.18 31.04 -23.56
CA ALA A 213 -6.14 32.02 -24.64
C ALA A 213 -7.56 32.37 -25.14
N LYS A 214 -8.41 31.36 -25.35
CA LYS A 214 -9.83 31.56 -25.72
C LYS A 214 -10.61 32.32 -24.65
N LEU A 215 -10.35 32.02 -23.38
CA LEU A 215 -10.98 32.74 -22.27
C LEU A 215 -10.56 34.22 -22.28
N ALA A 216 -9.28 34.51 -22.45
CA ALA A 216 -8.78 35.89 -22.53
C ALA A 216 -9.38 36.66 -23.72
N GLU A 217 -9.49 36.02 -24.89
CA GLU A 217 -10.14 36.62 -26.07
C GLU A 217 -11.62 36.93 -25.81
N LEU A 218 -12.35 36.00 -25.16
CA LEU A 218 -13.76 36.22 -24.80
C LEU A 218 -13.92 37.32 -23.75
N GLU A 219 -13.02 37.40 -22.77
CA GLU A 219 -13.00 38.49 -21.79
C GLU A 219 -12.75 39.85 -22.45
N GLU A 220 -11.81 39.93 -23.39
CA GLU A 220 -11.54 41.15 -24.16
C GLU A 220 -12.75 41.57 -25.01
N ALA A 221 -13.37 40.63 -25.72
CA ALA A 221 -14.59 40.88 -26.49
C ALA A 221 -15.74 41.36 -25.58
N LEU A 222 -15.87 40.79 -24.39
CA LEU A 222 -16.86 41.19 -23.39
C LEU A 222 -16.58 42.60 -22.84
N GLN A 223 -15.31 42.96 -22.60
CA GLN A 223 -14.95 44.32 -22.19
C GLN A 223 -15.24 45.33 -23.30
N LYS A 224 -14.90 44.99 -24.55
CA LYS A 224 -15.18 45.85 -25.71
C LYS A 224 -16.67 46.11 -25.89
N THR A 225 -17.51 45.06 -25.83
CA THR A 225 -18.97 45.20 -25.94
C THR A 225 -19.58 46.00 -24.79
N LYS A 226 -19.06 45.85 -23.56
CA LYS A 226 -19.45 46.71 -22.42
C LYS A 226 -19.09 48.18 -22.66
N ALA A 227 -17.89 48.45 -23.18
CA ALA A 227 -17.47 49.81 -23.51
C ALA A 227 -18.32 50.43 -24.63
N ASP A 228 -18.65 49.65 -25.66
CA ASP A 228 -19.54 50.07 -26.76
C ASP A 228 -20.95 50.36 -26.25
N MET A 229 -21.51 49.52 -25.37
CA MET A 229 -22.80 49.75 -24.74
C MET A 229 -22.79 51.03 -23.89
N ALA A 230 -21.74 51.25 -23.10
CA ALA A 230 -21.58 52.49 -22.33
C ALA A 230 -21.48 53.73 -23.24
N ARG A 231 -20.84 53.61 -24.41
CA ARG A 231 -20.80 54.68 -25.41
C ARG A 231 -22.19 54.96 -25.99
N GLN A 232 -22.91 53.94 -26.43
CA GLN A 232 -24.28 54.08 -26.95
C GLN A 232 -25.20 54.76 -25.94
N LEU A 233 -25.12 54.40 -24.65
CA LEU A 233 -25.92 55.05 -23.61
C LEU A 233 -25.63 56.56 -23.49
N ARG A 234 -24.38 57.00 -23.65
CA ARG A 234 -24.04 58.43 -23.67
C ARG A 234 -24.63 59.11 -24.91
N GLU A 235 -24.46 58.52 -26.09
CA GLU A 235 -25.01 59.05 -27.34
C GLU A 235 -26.55 59.16 -27.28
N TYR A 236 -27.24 58.17 -26.70
CA TYR A 236 -28.68 58.22 -26.45
C TYR A 236 -29.07 59.35 -25.48
N GLN A 237 -28.30 59.57 -24.41
CA GLN A 237 -28.56 60.67 -23.48
C GLN A 237 -28.36 62.05 -24.14
N GLU A 238 -27.32 62.20 -24.96
CA GLU A 238 -27.09 63.42 -25.73
C GLU A 238 -28.23 63.67 -26.72
N LEU A 239 -28.67 62.65 -27.44
CA LEU A 239 -29.80 62.74 -28.36
C LEU A 239 -31.11 63.09 -27.63
N MET A 240 -31.33 62.52 -26.44
CA MET A 240 -32.48 62.87 -25.60
C MET A 240 -32.42 64.35 -25.19
N ASN A 241 -31.24 64.85 -24.80
CA ASN A 241 -31.07 66.26 -24.44
C ASN A 241 -31.39 67.18 -25.63
N VAL A 242 -30.94 66.83 -26.85
CA VAL A 242 -31.29 67.56 -28.07
C VAL A 242 -32.80 67.52 -28.33
N LYS A 243 -33.44 66.36 -28.16
CA LYS A 243 -34.90 66.21 -28.31
C LYS A 243 -35.65 67.12 -27.33
N LEU A 244 -35.23 67.17 -26.07
CA LEU A 244 -35.84 68.06 -25.06
C LEU A 244 -35.63 69.54 -25.41
N ALA A 245 -34.46 69.92 -25.93
CA ALA A 245 -34.20 71.28 -26.39
C ALA A 245 -35.14 71.65 -27.56
N LEU A 246 -35.29 70.76 -28.54
CA LEU A 246 -36.22 70.94 -29.66
C LEU A 246 -37.68 71.01 -29.20
N ASP A 247 -38.10 70.21 -28.21
CA ASP A 247 -39.46 70.31 -27.65
C ASP A 247 -39.70 71.70 -27.02
N ILE A 248 -38.70 72.25 -26.34
CA ILE A 248 -38.76 73.60 -25.77
C ILE A 248 -38.89 74.63 -26.89
N GLU A 249 -38.09 74.53 -27.95
CA GLU A 249 -38.18 75.42 -29.12
C GLU A 249 -39.55 75.33 -29.79
N ILE A 250 -40.11 74.13 -29.98
CA ILE A 250 -41.46 73.97 -30.53
C ILE A 250 -42.50 74.62 -29.60
N ALA A 251 -42.36 74.47 -28.29
CA ALA A 251 -43.26 75.08 -27.32
C ALA A 251 -43.14 76.62 -27.32
N THR A 252 -41.94 77.18 -27.50
CA THR A 252 -41.77 78.64 -27.62
C THR A 252 -42.30 79.16 -28.94
N TYR A 253 -42.09 78.46 -30.07
CA TYR A 253 -42.70 78.80 -31.34
C TYR A 253 -44.23 78.76 -31.29
N ARG A 254 -44.83 77.78 -30.61
CA ARG A 254 -46.29 77.73 -30.38
C ARG A 254 -46.80 78.92 -29.55
N LYS A 255 -46.10 79.28 -28.46
CA LYS A 255 -46.46 80.45 -27.64
C LYS A 255 -46.35 81.79 -28.39
N LEU A 256 -45.38 81.94 -29.27
CA LEU A 256 -45.24 83.14 -30.12
C LEU A 256 -46.41 83.24 -31.12
N LEU A 257 -46.83 82.11 -31.71
CA LEU A 257 -48.02 82.07 -32.56
C LEU A 257 -49.31 82.37 -31.79
N GLU A 258 -49.47 81.84 -30.57
CA GLU A 258 -50.61 82.17 -29.69
C GLU A 258 -50.58 83.65 -29.23
N GLY A 259 -49.39 84.26 -29.13
CA GLY A 259 -49.22 85.69 -28.84
C GLY A 259 -49.60 86.62 -29.99
N GLU A 260 -49.56 86.13 -31.24
CA GLU A 260 -49.95 86.91 -32.41
C GLU A 260 -51.47 86.94 -32.63
N GLU A 261 -52.22 85.94 -32.15
CA GLU A 261 -53.70 85.96 -32.19
C GLU A 261 -54.33 86.78 -31.04
N ASN A 262 -53.59 87.08 -29.97
CA ASN A 262 -54.08 87.83 -28.80
C ASN A 262 -53.67 89.31 -28.77
N SER A 263 -53.09 89.85 -29.84
CA SER A 263 -52.71 91.27 -29.97
C SER A 263 -53.68 92.06 -30.88
N SER A 264 -54.97 91.90 -30.62
CA SER A 264 -55.96 92.95 -30.87
C SER A 264 -56.59 93.31 -29.53
N TYR A 265 -56.33 94.55 -29.10
CA TYR A 265 -56.83 95.26 -27.91
C TYR A 265 -56.04 95.12 -26.58
N GLY A 266 -55.19 96.12 -26.34
CA GLY A 266 -55.54 97.13 -25.34
C GLY A 266 -54.92 97.05 -23.93
N THR A 267 -53.99 97.98 -23.68
CA THR A 267 -53.96 98.88 -22.51
C THR A 267 -53.46 98.35 -21.15
N GLY A 268 -52.21 98.71 -20.83
CA GLY A 268 -51.84 99.60 -19.71
C GLY A 268 -51.91 99.10 -18.26
N GLY A 269 -50.80 99.27 -17.52
CA GLY A 269 -50.83 99.45 -16.06
C GLY A 269 -49.69 98.76 -15.31
N GLY A 270 -48.78 99.54 -14.73
CA GLY A 270 -47.56 99.06 -14.07
C GLY A 270 -47.71 98.50 -12.65
N LEU A 271 -46.53 98.10 -12.15
CA LEU A 271 -46.05 98.02 -10.74
C LEU A 271 -46.03 96.65 -10.04
N GLY A 272 -44.82 96.28 -9.58
CA GLY A 272 -44.65 95.78 -8.20
C GLY A 272 -44.17 94.34 -8.00
N LEU A 273 -42.85 94.20 -7.83
CA LEU A 273 -42.07 93.14 -7.17
C LEU A 273 -42.76 92.32 -6.05
N GLY A 274 -42.38 91.03 -5.94
CA GLY A 274 -42.20 90.39 -4.62
C GLY A 274 -42.74 88.95 -4.43
N VAL A 275 -41.87 87.97 -4.72
CA VAL A 275 -41.69 86.63 -4.12
C VAL A 275 -42.81 86.04 -3.24
N GLY A 276 -43.33 84.88 -3.65
CA GLY A 276 -44.03 83.92 -2.80
C GLY A 276 -43.90 82.50 -3.36
N LEU A 277 -42.90 81.75 -2.88
CA LEU A 277 -42.73 80.33 -3.16
C LEU A 277 -43.86 79.52 -2.50
N GLY A 278 -44.56 78.71 -3.29
CA GLY A 278 -45.60 77.80 -2.82
C GLY A 278 -45.75 76.56 -3.70
N ASN A 279 -45.28 75.43 -3.16
CA ASN A 279 -45.73 74.03 -3.31
C ASN A 279 -46.43 73.55 -4.60
N ALA A 280 -45.93 72.44 -5.17
CA ALA A 280 -46.53 71.10 -4.96
C ALA A 280 -45.86 70.02 -5.84
N ALA A 281 -45.83 68.78 -5.30
CA ALA A 281 -45.57 67.49 -5.96
C ALA A 281 -44.13 67.26 -6.47
N GLY A 282 -43.29 66.39 -5.90
CA GLY A 282 -43.61 65.15 -5.18
C GLY A 282 -43.77 63.98 -6.15
N LEU A 283 -42.74 63.61 -6.90
CA LEU A 283 -42.60 62.31 -7.55
C LEU A 283 -41.13 61.87 -7.55
N GLY A 284 -40.71 61.27 -6.43
CA GLY A 284 -39.48 60.51 -6.35
C GLY A 284 -39.70 59.14 -6.99
N TYR A 285 -39.01 58.87 -8.09
CA TYR A 285 -38.81 57.50 -8.58
C TYR A 285 -37.42 57.06 -8.14
N GLY A 286 -37.39 56.29 -7.05
CA GLY A 286 -36.22 55.52 -6.67
C GLY A 286 -36.00 54.39 -7.69
N ILE A 287 -34.85 54.40 -8.35
CA ILE A 287 -34.38 53.25 -9.12
C ILE A 287 -33.67 52.34 -8.13
N GLY A 288 -34.35 51.24 -7.79
CA GLY A 288 -33.80 50.15 -7.00
C GLY A 288 -32.62 49.51 -7.72
N GLY A 289 -31.52 49.37 -7.00
CA GLY A 289 -30.42 48.50 -7.41
C GLY A 289 -30.87 47.05 -7.33
N SER A 290 -30.96 46.39 -8.48
CA SER A 290 -31.10 44.95 -8.58
C SER A 290 -29.73 44.31 -8.81
N SER A 291 -29.25 43.65 -7.77
CA SER A 291 -28.25 42.60 -7.80
C SER A 291 -28.67 41.49 -8.77
N PHE A 292 -27.87 41.27 -9.80
CA PHE A 292 -27.96 40.04 -10.60
C PHE A 292 -27.19 38.94 -9.86
N SER A 293 -27.94 38.05 -9.22
CA SER A 293 -27.46 36.74 -8.80
C SER A 293 -27.66 35.79 -9.98
N ALA A 294 -26.58 35.36 -10.62
CA ALA A 294 -26.63 34.28 -11.59
C ALA A 294 -26.59 32.95 -10.85
N SER A 295 -27.78 32.42 -10.55
CA SER A 295 -27.96 31.02 -10.20
C SER A 295 -28.78 30.35 -11.30
N SER A 296 -28.12 29.46 -12.03
CA SER A 296 -28.69 28.38 -12.83
C SER A 296 -27.56 27.35 -12.89
N GLY A 297 -27.73 26.07 -12.60
CA GLY A 297 -28.93 25.24 -12.67
C GLY A 297 -28.45 23.93 -13.30
N ARG A 298 -28.40 22.88 -12.50
CA ARG A 298 -27.86 21.54 -12.81
C ARG A 298 -28.64 20.80 -13.92
N GLY A 299 -27.95 19.86 -14.57
CA GLY A 299 -28.47 18.74 -15.39
C GLY A 299 -27.67 18.62 -16.70
N LEU A 300 -27.10 17.50 -17.16
CA LEU A 300 -27.36 16.06 -17.06
C LEU A 300 -26.00 15.31 -17.08
N VAL A 301 -25.79 14.27 -16.27
CA VAL A 301 -25.88 12.84 -16.64
C VAL A 301 -25.03 12.43 -17.86
N GLY A 302 -23.91 11.75 -17.56
CA GLY A 302 -23.06 11.04 -18.51
C GLY A 302 -22.22 10.03 -17.75
N GLY A 303 -22.86 8.99 -17.23
CA GLY A 303 -22.20 7.88 -16.55
C GLY A 303 -21.50 6.97 -17.56
N PHE A 304 -20.18 6.86 -17.46
CA PHE A 304 -19.43 5.75 -18.01
C PHE A 304 -19.06 4.81 -16.87
N SER A 305 -19.78 3.70 -16.84
CA SER A 305 -19.47 2.51 -16.07
C SER A 305 -18.42 1.70 -16.83
N ALA A 306 -17.25 1.50 -16.24
CA ALA A 306 -16.34 0.42 -16.59
C ALA A 306 -16.14 -0.41 -15.32
N GLY A 307 -16.76 -1.58 -15.32
CA GLY A 307 -16.62 -2.59 -14.28
C GLY A 307 -15.45 -3.53 -14.53
N GLY A 308 -15.10 -4.25 -13.46
CA GLY A 308 -14.17 -5.38 -13.45
C GLY A 308 -12.85 -4.99 -12.77
N GLY A 309 -12.36 -5.63 -11.71
CA GLY A 309 -12.80 -6.84 -11.02
C GLY A 309 -11.61 -7.35 -10.19
N SER A 310 -11.92 -7.96 -9.05
CA SER A 310 -11.07 -8.88 -8.29
C SER A 310 -9.74 -8.36 -7.70
N SER A 311 -9.77 -7.86 -6.48
CA SER A 311 -8.66 -8.04 -5.54
C SER A 311 -8.83 -9.38 -4.82
N SER A 312 -8.14 -10.40 -5.31
CA SER A 312 -8.07 -11.70 -4.63
C SER A 312 -7.23 -11.57 -3.36
N SER A 313 -7.83 -11.80 -2.20
CA SER A 313 -7.10 -12.13 -0.98
C SER A 313 -6.30 -13.42 -1.19
N MET A 314 -4.98 -13.34 -1.19
CA MET A 314 -4.13 -14.52 -1.05
C MET A 314 -4.24 -15.02 0.40
N LYS A 315 -5.11 -16.01 0.62
CA LYS A 315 -5.00 -16.92 1.76
C LYS A 315 -3.81 -17.83 1.50
N ILE A 316 -2.73 -17.66 2.27
CA ILE A 316 -1.67 -18.66 2.38
C ILE A 316 -2.27 -19.85 3.15
N VAL A 317 -2.62 -20.91 2.42
CA VAL A 317 -2.98 -22.20 2.99
C VAL A 317 -1.70 -23.01 3.11
N SER A 318 -1.15 -23.10 4.32
CA SER A 318 -0.11 -24.07 4.65
C SER A 318 -0.70 -25.48 4.60
N LYS A 319 -0.50 -26.19 3.48
CA LYS A 319 -0.74 -27.63 3.41
C LYS A 319 0.41 -28.35 4.10
N THR A 320 0.21 -28.74 5.35
CA THR A 320 0.99 -29.79 6.00
C THR A 320 0.52 -31.14 5.45
N THR A 321 1.29 -31.72 4.52
CA THR A 321 1.15 -33.14 4.16
C THR A 321 1.76 -33.97 5.27
N SER A 322 0.91 -34.47 6.18
CA SER A 322 1.25 -35.50 7.15
C SER A 322 1.20 -36.87 6.48
N THR A 323 2.36 -37.38 6.06
CA THR A 323 2.53 -38.78 5.68
C THR A 323 2.44 -39.65 6.93
N LYS A 324 1.24 -40.17 7.21
CA LYS A 324 1.01 -41.22 8.21
C LYS A 324 1.78 -42.48 7.80
N LYS A 325 2.84 -42.81 8.54
CA LYS A 325 3.53 -44.11 8.46
C LYS A 325 2.63 -45.15 9.16
N SER A 326 2.04 -46.04 8.37
CA SER A 326 1.27 -47.19 8.85
C SER A 326 2.23 -48.24 9.40
N ILE A 327 2.32 -48.36 10.74
CA ILE A 327 2.93 -49.52 11.39
C ILE A 327 1.85 -50.60 11.47
N ARG A 328 2.07 -51.69 10.73
CA ARG A 328 1.28 -52.92 10.79
C ARG A 328 1.86 -53.75 11.94
N SER A 329 1.01 -54.18 12.88
CA SER A 329 1.30 -55.24 13.84
C SER A 329 1.41 -56.59 13.13
#